data_AF-A0A1F7HD08-F1
#
_entry.id   AF-A0A1F7HD08-F1
#
_cell.length_a   1.000
_cell.length_b   1.000
_cell.length_c   1.000
_cell.angle_alpha   90.00
_cell.angle_beta   90.00
_cell.angle_gamma   90.00
#
_symmetry.space_group_name_H-M   'P 1'
#
loop_
_entity.id
_entity.type
_entity.pdbx_description
1 polymer ?
#
loop_
_entity_poly.entity_id
_entity_poly.type
_entity_poly.pdbx_seq_one_letter_code
_entity_poly.pdbx_strand_id
1 'polypeptide(L)'
;MKKSVIFIFFTFIISLLLSPKVFSEERPGFKDINVTTLKEQRETFKEEMQKRKEEFKENLEKIKDERKKKIIERMNDNFASRNEKWVTHFNNVLRRLTEILEKIETRTQKAKENGKDMSSVETAILNAKTAIEEAQSAVNAQQEKDYTIMIADEENAKEEVSVIKEQLKTDLTNTRERVKNARDAVHQAAVTLGESL
;
A
#
# COMPACT_ATOMS: atom_id res chain seq x y z
N MET A 1 37.56 22.07 7.40
CA MET A 1 36.68 21.15 8.18
C MET A 1 35.52 20.75 7.30
N LYS A 2 35.55 19.53 6.74
CA LYS A 2 34.45 18.95 5.96
C LYS A 2 34.10 17.62 6.61
N LYS A 3 32.86 17.47 7.07
CA LYS A 3 32.30 16.19 7.53
C LYS A 3 31.50 15.58 6.39
N SER A 4 31.87 14.35 6.06
CA SER A 4 31.08 13.17 5.68
C SER A 4 29.88 13.34 4.74
N VAL A 5 29.78 12.47 3.72
CA VAL A 5 28.91 11.27 3.76
C VAL A 5 29.31 10.37 2.58
N ILE A 6 29.60 9.11 2.91
CA ILE A 6 29.97 8.03 2.01
C ILE A 6 28.68 7.39 1.46
N PHE A 7 28.50 7.45 0.15
CA PHE A 7 27.48 6.71 -0.60
C PHE A 7 28.05 5.32 -0.90
N ILE A 8 27.50 4.27 -0.28
CA ILE A 8 27.79 2.88 -0.68
C ILE A 8 26.57 2.35 -1.43
N PHE A 9 26.67 2.39 -2.76
CA PHE A 9 25.97 1.48 -3.65
C PHE A 9 26.56 0.09 -3.45
N PHE A 10 25.78 -0.89 -2.98
CA PHE A 10 26.20 -2.29 -2.98
C PHE A 10 25.23 -3.13 -3.81
N THR A 11 25.63 -3.32 -5.05
CA THR A 11 25.10 -4.32 -5.98
C THR A 11 25.66 -5.70 -5.63
N PHE A 12 24.75 -6.65 -5.42
CA PHE A 12 24.74 -8.05 -5.85
C PHE A 12 26.02 -8.94 -5.75
N ILE A 13 25.76 -10.18 -5.30
CA ILE A 13 26.55 -11.43 -5.38
C ILE A 13 27.51 -11.71 -4.21
N ILE A 14 27.04 -12.51 -3.25
CA ILE A 14 27.86 -13.54 -2.60
C ILE A 14 27.13 -14.87 -2.80
N SER A 15 27.68 -15.67 -3.73
CA SER A 15 27.48 -17.11 -3.81
C SER A 15 28.54 -17.77 -2.92
N LEU A 16 28.14 -18.49 -1.88
CA LEU A 16 28.96 -19.56 -1.31
C LEU A 16 28.07 -20.65 -0.65
N LEU A 17 28.29 -21.88 -1.13
CA LEU A 17 27.64 -23.14 -0.79
C LEU A 17 27.78 -23.52 0.70
N LEU A 18 26.69 -23.94 1.35
CA LEU A 18 26.53 -25.28 1.97
C LEU A 18 25.15 -25.43 2.68
N SER A 19 24.46 -26.53 2.34
CA SER A 19 23.30 -27.17 3.00
C SER A 19 21.87 -26.63 2.71
N PRO A 20 20.93 -27.50 2.26
CA PRO A 20 19.52 -27.16 2.11
C PRO A 20 18.83 -27.33 3.47
N LYS A 21 18.81 -26.26 4.28
CA LYS A 21 17.78 -26.15 5.32
C LYS A 21 16.65 -25.36 4.72
N VAL A 22 15.57 -26.10 4.44
CA VAL A 22 14.22 -25.61 4.19
C VAL A 22 13.99 -24.43 5.11
N PHE A 23 13.95 -23.24 4.52
CA PHE A 23 13.57 -22.01 5.19
C PHE A 23 12.05 -22.07 5.38
N SER A 24 11.63 -22.83 6.39
CA SER A 24 10.32 -22.68 7.03
C SER A 24 10.39 -21.45 7.92
N GLU A 25 10.39 -20.27 7.33
CA GLU A 25 9.81 -19.14 8.05
C GLU A 25 8.31 -19.45 8.15
N GLU A 26 7.83 -19.66 9.36
CA GLU A 26 6.40 -19.70 9.67
C GLU A 26 5.82 -18.37 9.20
N ARG A 27 5.27 -18.37 7.98
CA ARG A 27 4.48 -17.24 7.49
C ARG A 27 3.28 -17.14 8.42
N PRO A 28 3.07 -15.99 9.10
CA PRO A 28 1.90 -15.83 9.95
C PRO A 28 0.66 -16.16 9.13
N GLY A 29 -0.24 -16.96 9.70
CA GLY A 29 -1.38 -17.50 8.97
C GLY A 29 -2.21 -16.37 8.37
N PHE A 30 -2.66 -16.54 7.13
CA PHE A 30 -3.46 -15.56 6.37
C PHE A 30 -4.71 -15.02 7.10
N LYS A 31 -5.19 -15.73 8.13
CA LYS A 31 -6.25 -15.28 9.06
C LYS A 31 -5.87 -14.06 9.91
N ASP A 32 -4.59 -13.76 10.04
CA ASP A 32 -4.07 -12.73 10.96
C ASP A 32 -3.79 -11.38 10.31
N ILE A 33 -4.13 -11.20 9.02
CA ILE A 33 -4.24 -9.87 8.37
C ILE A 33 -5.50 -9.20 8.94
N ASN A 34 -5.42 -8.88 10.22
CA ASN A 34 -6.55 -8.60 11.10
C ASN A 34 -7.16 -7.24 10.78
N VAL A 35 -8.48 -7.22 10.58
CA VAL A 35 -9.34 -6.03 10.52
C VAL A 35 -9.07 -5.05 11.69
N THR A 36 -8.51 -5.54 12.79
CA THR A 36 -8.07 -4.81 13.97
C THR A 36 -6.89 -3.86 13.70
N THR A 37 -5.87 -4.28 12.94
CA THR A 37 -4.69 -3.43 12.64
C THR A 37 -5.09 -2.22 11.79
N LEU A 38 -6.02 -2.41 10.85
CA LEU A 38 -6.57 -1.34 10.02
C LEU A 38 -7.37 -0.30 10.80
N LYS A 39 -8.06 -0.68 11.88
CA LYS A 39 -8.79 0.26 12.74
C LYS A 39 -7.84 1.05 13.63
N GLU A 40 -6.87 0.39 14.25
CA GLU A 40 -5.87 1.03 15.11
C GLU A 40 -5.00 2.00 14.32
N GLN A 41 -4.53 1.61 13.13
CA GLN A 41 -3.76 2.48 12.21
C GLN A 41 -4.55 3.68 11.71
N ARG A 42 -5.89 3.62 11.69
CA ARG A 42 -6.74 4.75 11.31
C ARG A 42 -6.87 5.79 12.42
N GLU A 43 -6.95 5.35 13.67
CA GLU A 43 -7.07 6.27 14.80
C GLU A 43 -5.73 6.99 15.06
N THR A 44 -4.60 6.30 15.01
CA THR A 44 -3.28 6.94 15.15
C THR A 44 -3.02 7.96 14.03
N PHE A 45 -3.41 7.64 12.80
CA PHE A 45 -3.29 8.57 11.68
C PHE A 45 -4.16 9.83 11.84
N LYS A 46 -5.37 9.72 12.41
CA LYS A 46 -6.24 10.89 12.65
C LYS A 46 -5.62 11.88 13.64
N GLU A 47 -4.97 11.39 14.68
CA GLU A 47 -4.30 12.23 15.68
C GLU A 47 -3.11 12.98 15.05
N GLU A 48 -2.28 12.29 14.25
CA GLU A 48 -1.19 12.93 13.52
C GLU A 48 -1.69 13.97 12.52
N MET A 49 -2.82 13.70 11.85
CA MET A 49 -3.44 14.64 10.92
C MET A 49 -3.95 15.91 11.60
N GLN A 50 -4.40 15.84 12.87
CA GLN A 50 -4.78 17.04 13.61
C GLN A 50 -3.57 17.94 13.89
N LYS A 51 -2.45 17.35 14.33
CA LYS A 51 -1.21 18.09 14.56
C LYS A 51 -0.69 18.75 13.27
N ARG A 52 -0.71 18.02 12.15
CA ARG A 52 -0.30 18.54 10.83
C ARG A 52 -1.17 19.70 10.35
N LYS A 53 -2.46 19.73 10.70
CA LYS A 53 -3.34 20.86 10.39
C LYS A 53 -2.95 22.14 11.13
N GLU A 54 -2.43 22.03 12.34
CA GLU A 54 -1.97 23.20 13.10
C GLU A 54 -0.69 23.77 12.48
N GLU A 55 0.29 22.91 12.18
CA GLU A 55 1.54 23.29 11.50
C GLU A 55 1.27 23.90 10.11
N PHE A 56 0.28 23.40 9.38
CA PHE A 56 -0.12 23.94 8.09
C PHE A 56 -0.77 25.33 8.19
N LYS A 57 -1.55 25.61 9.25
CA LYS A 57 -2.15 26.94 9.45
C LYS A 57 -1.09 28.02 9.65
N GLU A 58 -0.06 27.73 10.44
CA GLU A 58 1.09 28.61 10.60
C GLU A 58 1.83 28.82 9.27
N ASN A 59 1.96 27.75 8.48
CA ASN A 59 2.58 27.81 7.16
C ASN A 59 1.82 28.76 6.21
N LEU A 60 0.48 28.74 6.24
CA LEU A 60 -0.37 29.60 5.42
C LEU A 60 -0.24 31.10 5.75
N GLU A 61 0.30 31.50 6.91
CA GLU A 61 0.51 32.92 7.25
C GLU A 61 1.61 33.58 6.41
N LYS A 62 2.49 32.78 5.79
CA LYS A 62 3.53 33.27 4.87
C LYS A 62 2.96 33.79 3.55
N ILE A 63 1.69 33.52 3.25
CA ILE A 63 1.00 33.93 2.03
C ILE A 63 0.17 35.17 2.32
N LYS A 64 0.48 36.28 1.65
CA LYS A 64 -0.23 37.55 1.85
C LYS A 64 -1.52 37.61 1.04
N ASP A 65 -1.54 37.00 -0.14
CA ASP A 65 -2.73 36.95 -0.98
C ASP A 65 -3.76 35.96 -0.40
N GLU A 66 -4.84 36.52 0.15
CA GLU A 66 -5.98 35.78 0.71
C GLU A 66 -6.65 34.80 -0.28
N ARG A 67 -6.64 35.12 -1.58
CA ARG A 67 -7.18 34.21 -2.60
C ARG A 67 -6.26 33.01 -2.76
N LYS A 68 -4.94 33.20 -2.83
CA LYS A 68 -3.97 32.10 -2.91
C LYS A 68 -4.00 31.24 -1.65
N LYS A 69 -4.06 31.86 -0.47
CA LYS A 69 -4.18 31.19 0.82
C LYS A 69 -5.36 30.21 0.84
N LYS A 70 -6.56 30.67 0.46
CA LYS A 70 -7.77 29.82 0.36
C LYS A 70 -7.65 28.70 -0.66
N ILE A 71 -6.95 28.92 -1.77
CA ILE A 71 -6.74 27.88 -2.78
C ILE A 71 -5.83 26.79 -2.24
N ILE A 72 -4.71 27.18 -1.60
CA ILE A 72 -3.72 26.25 -1.05
C ILE A 72 -4.31 25.47 0.12
N GLU A 73 -5.10 26.12 0.98
CA GLU A 73 -5.85 25.47 2.04
C GLU A 73 -6.78 24.38 1.49
N ARG A 74 -7.61 24.73 0.49
CA ARG A 74 -8.49 23.76 -0.18
C ARG A 74 -7.70 22.64 -0.83
N MET A 75 -6.54 22.90 -1.42
CA MET A 75 -5.71 21.87 -2.05
C MET A 75 -5.16 20.91 -1.01
N ASN A 76 -4.69 21.41 0.13
CA ASN A 76 -4.20 20.60 1.24
C ASN A 76 -5.28 19.64 1.75
N ASP A 77 -6.48 20.16 2.03
CA ASP A 77 -7.62 19.34 2.47
C ASP A 77 -8.02 18.31 1.41
N ASN A 78 -7.98 18.71 0.14
CA ASN A 78 -8.27 17.80 -0.97
C ASN A 78 -7.23 16.68 -1.10
N PHE A 79 -5.95 16.93 -0.84
CA PHE A 79 -4.90 15.90 -0.90
C PHE A 79 -5.07 14.89 0.22
N ALA A 80 -5.26 15.35 1.46
CA ALA A 80 -5.55 14.51 2.60
C ALA A 80 -6.79 13.63 2.37
N SER A 81 -7.91 14.24 1.97
CA SER A 81 -9.17 13.53 1.72
C SER A 81 -9.05 12.52 0.56
N ARG A 82 -8.31 12.88 -0.51
CA ARG A 82 -8.07 11.96 -1.63
C ARG A 82 -7.26 10.75 -1.18
N ASN A 83 -6.19 10.95 -0.40
CA ASN A 83 -5.39 9.84 0.09
C ASN A 83 -6.24 8.87 0.93
N GLU A 84 -6.96 9.41 1.92
CA GLU A 84 -7.84 8.63 2.80
C GLU A 84 -8.90 7.85 2.02
N LYS A 85 -9.55 8.50 1.06
CA LYS A 85 -10.59 7.87 0.23
C LYS A 85 -10.03 6.68 -0.56
N TRP A 86 -8.85 6.84 -1.17
CA TRP A 86 -8.23 5.78 -1.96
C TRP A 86 -7.69 4.64 -1.11
N VAL A 87 -7.00 4.94 0.00
CA VAL A 87 -6.56 3.94 0.99
C VAL A 87 -7.75 3.13 1.50
N THR A 88 -8.88 3.79 1.82
CA THR A 88 -10.11 3.11 2.23
C THR A 88 -10.67 2.23 1.12
N HIS A 89 -10.69 2.71 -0.12
CA HIS A 89 -11.14 1.95 -1.27
C HIS A 89 -10.27 0.70 -1.50
N PHE A 90 -8.94 0.85 -1.50
CA PHE A 90 -8.01 -0.26 -1.71
C PHE A 90 -8.12 -1.33 -0.64
N ASN A 91 -8.21 -0.95 0.64
CA ASN A 91 -8.47 -1.89 1.73
C ASN A 91 -9.78 -2.67 1.53
N ASN A 92 -10.85 -2.01 1.08
CA ASN A 92 -12.10 -2.69 0.78
C ASN A 92 -11.99 -3.69 -0.39
N VAL A 93 -11.17 -3.37 -1.39
CA VAL A 93 -10.89 -4.28 -2.51
C VAL A 93 -10.10 -5.49 -2.02
N LEU A 94 -9.00 -5.27 -1.29
CA LEU A 94 -8.14 -6.34 -0.77
C LEU A 94 -8.93 -7.30 0.13
N ARG A 95 -9.79 -6.78 1.02
CA ARG A 95 -10.69 -7.59 1.83
C ARG A 95 -11.56 -8.52 0.98
N ARG A 96 -12.17 -8.01 -0.09
CA ARG A 96 -13.01 -8.83 -0.98
C ARG A 96 -12.19 -9.87 -1.73
N LEU A 97 -10.96 -9.55 -2.13
CA LEU A 97 -10.05 -10.50 -2.78
C LEU A 97 -9.66 -11.63 -1.83
N THR A 98 -9.36 -11.33 -0.58
CA THR A 98 -9.13 -12.31 0.50
C THR A 98 -10.34 -13.24 0.66
N GLU A 99 -11.56 -12.71 0.78
CA GLU A 99 -12.80 -13.50 0.90
C GLU A 99 -13.05 -14.41 -0.31
N ILE A 100 -12.66 -13.97 -1.52
CA ILE A 100 -12.75 -14.80 -2.73
C ILE A 100 -11.70 -15.91 -2.68
N LEU A 101 -10.46 -15.60 -2.29
CA LEU A 101 -9.37 -16.56 -2.22
C LEU A 101 -9.68 -17.67 -1.21
N GLU A 102 -10.25 -17.36 -0.04
CA GLU A 102 -10.69 -18.35 0.95
C GLU A 102 -11.72 -19.35 0.38
N LYS A 103 -12.63 -18.87 -0.48
CA LYS A 103 -13.60 -19.73 -1.17
C LYS A 103 -12.93 -20.64 -2.18
N ILE A 104 -11.91 -20.14 -2.89
CA ILE A 104 -11.09 -20.94 -3.81
C ILE A 104 -10.39 -22.03 -3.01
N GLU A 105 -9.70 -21.71 -1.92
CA GLU A 105 -9.05 -22.67 -1.03
C GLU A 105 -9.99 -23.76 -0.53
N THR A 106 -11.17 -23.37 -0.07
CA THR A 106 -12.20 -24.32 0.41
C THR A 106 -12.62 -25.29 -0.69
N ARG A 107 -12.74 -24.82 -1.94
CA ARG A 107 -13.11 -25.67 -3.09
C ARG A 107 -11.95 -26.57 -3.52
N THR A 108 -10.72 -26.05 -3.52
CA THR A 108 -9.50 -26.81 -3.79
C THR A 108 -9.38 -27.97 -2.82
N GLN A 109 -9.56 -27.73 -1.52
CA GLN A 109 -9.50 -28.77 -0.49
C GLN A 109 -10.54 -29.89 -0.72
N LYS A 110 -11.79 -29.52 -1.02
CA LYS A 110 -12.84 -30.50 -1.37
C LYS A 110 -12.48 -31.31 -2.63
N ALA A 111 -11.83 -30.70 -3.61
CA ALA A 111 -11.42 -31.40 -4.82
C ALA A 111 -10.28 -32.39 -4.55
N LYS A 112 -9.33 -32.04 -3.67
CA LYS A 112 -8.28 -32.97 -3.18
C LYS A 112 -8.86 -34.16 -2.45
N GLU A 113 -9.86 -33.93 -1.59
CA GLU A 113 -10.57 -35.00 -0.87
C GLU A 113 -11.24 -36.00 -1.84
N ASN A 114 -11.63 -35.52 -3.03
CA ASN A 114 -12.15 -36.34 -4.12
C ASN A 114 -11.05 -36.96 -5.02
N GLY A 115 -9.79 -36.92 -4.59
CA GLY A 115 -8.67 -37.56 -5.28
C GLY A 115 -8.13 -36.82 -6.51
N LYS A 116 -8.53 -35.56 -6.73
CA LYS A 116 -8.00 -34.75 -7.84
C LYS A 116 -6.65 -34.13 -7.46
N ASP A 117 -5.74 -34.06 -8.44
CA ASP A 117 -4.51 -33.28 -8.29
C ASP A 117 -4.82 -31.78 -8.38
N MET A 118 -4.42 -31.06 -7.35
CA MET A 118 -4.67 -29.62 -7.19
C MET A 118 -3.38 -28.82 -7.03
N SER A 119 -2.23 -29.41 -7.32
CA SER A 119 -0.90 -28.79 -7.15
C SER A 119 -0.75 -27.45 -7.90
N SER A 120 -1.32 -27.35 -9.12
CA SER A 120 -1.34 -26.11 -9.90
C SER A 120 -2.19 -25.02 -9.24
N VAL A 121 -3.36 -25.39 -8.70
CA VAL A 121 -4.26 -24.47 -7.99
C VAL A 121 -3.63 -23.99 -6.70
N GLU A 122 -2.97 -24.87 -5.95
CA GLU A 122 -2.23 -24.52 -4.73
C GLU A 122 -1.11 -23.51 -4.99
N THR A 123 -0.38 -23.69 -6.10
CA THR A 123 0.63 -22.74 -6.55
C THR A 123 0.02 -21.39 -6.89
N ALA A 124 -1.11 -21.37 -7.60
CA ALA A 124 -1.82 -20.13 -7.94
C ALA A 124 -2.38 -19.41 -6.70
N ILE A 125 -2.89 -20.16 -5.71
CA ILE A 125 -3.33 -19.63 -4.41
C ILE A 125 -2.16 -18.98 -3.68
N LEU A 126 -0.99 -19.64 -3.62
CA LEU A 126 0.19 -19.09 -2.97
C LEU A 126 0.63 -17.77 -3.62
N ASN A 127 0.63 -17.70 -4.95
CA ASN A 127 0.93 -16.48 -5.68
C ASN A 127 -0.07 -15.36 -5.38
N ALA A 128 -1.36 -15.69 -5.30
CA ALA A 128 -2.41 -14.74 -4.94
C ALA A 128 -2.24 -14.20 -3.50
N LYS A 129 -1.88 -15.04 -2.53
CA LYS A 129 -1.57 -14.60 -1.16
C LYS A 129 -0.42 -13.60 -1.12
N THR A 130 0.69 -13.95 -1.76
CA THR A 130 1.86 -13.06 -1.84
C THR A 130 1.48 -11.71 -2.47
N ALA A 131 0.72 -11.71 -3.56
CA ALA A 131 0.29 -10.46 -4.21
C ALA A 131 -0.66 -9.62 -3.34
N ILE A 132 -1.55 -10.24 -2.55
CA ILE A 132 -2.41 -9.55 -1.58
C ILE A 132 -1.56 -8.93 -0.46
N GLU A 133 -0.58 -9.66 0.08
CA GLU A 133 0.32 -9.17 1.13
C GLU A 133 1.17 -7.98 0.67
N GLU A 134 1.72 -8.04 -0.55
CA GLU A 134 2.44 -6.93 -1.17
C GLU A 134 1.54 -5.70 -1.36
N ALA A 135 0.31 -5.91 -1.84
CA ALA A 135 -0.65 -4.84 -2.03
C ALA A 135 -1.09 -4.23 -0.70
N GLN A 136 -1.32 -5.03 0.34
CA GLN A 136 -1.64 -4.55 1.68
C GLN A 136 -0.49 -3.73 2.26
N SER A 137 0.75 -4.18 2.08
CA SER A 137 1.94 -3.44 2.51
C SER A 137 2.04 -2.08 1.82
N ALA A 138 1.77 -2.03 0.51
CA ALA A 138 1.73 -0.77 -0.24
C ALA A 138 0.60 0.18 0.21
N VAL A 139 -0.57 -0.36 0.58
CA VAL A 139 -1.69 0.43 1.10
C VAL A 139 -1.38 0.98 2.50
N ASN A 140 -0.74 0.19 3.36
CA ASN A 140 -0.32 0.64 4.69
C ASN A 140 0.73 1.75 4.57
N ALA A 141 1.75 1.56 3.73
CA ALA A 141 2.76 2.59 3.47
C ALA A 141 2.12 3.87 2.90
N GLN A 142 1.09 3.76 2.05
CA GLN A 142 0.36 4.90 1.51
C GLN A 142 -0.47 5.63 2.56
N GLN A 143 -1.01 4.91 3.53
CA GLN A 143 -1.77 5.48 4.65
C GLN A 143 -0.90 6.39 5.52
N GLU A 144 0.38 6.03 5.71
CA GLU A 144 1.32 6.79 6.55
C GLU A 144 1.86 8.06 5.86
N LYS A 145 1.66 8.22 4.54
CA LYS A 145 2.17 9.38 3.78
C LYS A 145 1.50 10.68 4.19
N ASP A 146 2.34 11.71 4.35
CA ASP A 146 1.90 13.09 4.50
C ASP A 146 1.98 13.81 3.15
N TYR A 147 0.91 14.52 2.81
CA TYR A 147 0.82 15.38 1.64
C TYR A 147 0.50 16.83 2.04
N THR A 148 0.88 17.19 3.27
CA THR A 148 0.79 18.57 3.75
C THR A 148 1.69 19.46 2.92
N ILE A 149 1.12 20.53 2.37
CA ILE A 149 1.86 21.49 1.56
C ILE A 149 2.68 22.38 2.48
N MET A 150 4.00 22.36 2.34
CA MET A 150 4.88 23.29 3.03
C MET A 150 5.33 24.39 2.07
N ILE A 151 5.02 25.64 2.42
CA ILE A 151 5.37 26.82 1.64
C ILE A 151 6.59 27.51 2.26
N ALA A 152 7.62 27.74 1.45
CA ALA A 152 8.77 28.56 1.84
C ALA A 152 8.44 30.06 1.71
N ASP A 153 7.91 30.44 0.54
CA ASP A 153 7.50 31.81 0.20
C ASP A 153 6.40 31.81 -0.87
N GLU A 154 5.74 32.95 -1.05
CA GLU A 154 4.58 33.08 -1.94
C GLU A 154 4.90 32.92 -3.44
N GLU A 155 6.14 33.19 -3.86
CA GLU A 155 6.55 33.09 -5.26
C GLU A 155 6.65 31.62 -5.69
N ASN A 156 7.17 30.78 -4.80
CA ASN A 156 7.37 29.35 -5.01
C ASN A 156 6.13 28.49 -4.72
N ALA A 157 5.10 29.08 -4.10
CA ALA A 157 3.94 28.33 -3.60
C ALA A 157 3.24 27.46 -4.65
N LYS A 158 3.18 27.90 -5.90
CA LYS A 158 2.57 27.13 -6.99
C LYS A 158 3.38 25.87 -7.31
N GLU A 159 4.70 25.99 -7.33
CA GLU A 159 5.60 24.88 -7.64
C GLU A 159 5.56 23.83 -6.53
N GLU A 160 5.64 24.27 -5.27
CA GLU A 160 5.59 23.40 -4.10
C GLU A 160 4.29 22.59 -4.05
N VAL A 161 3.15 23.24 -4.30
CA VAL A 161 1.85 22.56 -4.44
C VAL A 161 1.87 21.52 -5.57
N SER A 162 2.47 21.86 -6.71
CA SER A 162 2.54 20.97 -7.88
C SER A 162 3.37 19.72 -7.59
N VAL A 163 4.47 19.86 -6.87
CA VAL A 163 5.32 18.74 -6.43
C VAL A 163 4.51 17.76 -5.58
N ILE A 164 3.83 18.25 -4.54
CA ILE A 164 3.01 17.42 -3.65
C ILE A 164 1.87 16.74 -4.42
N LYS A 165 1.23 17.45 -5.35
CA LYS A 165 0.19 16.89 -6.21
C LYS A 165 0.69 15.72 -7.05
N GLU A 166 1.82 15.88 -7.74
CA GLU A 166 2.38 14.82 -8.59
C GLU A 166 2.91 13.66 -7.75
N GLN A 167 3.41 13.93 -6.54
CA GLN A 167 3.79 12.89 -5.58
C GLN A 167 2.59 12.05 -5.18
N LEU A 168 1.50 12.67 -4.69
CA LEU A 168 0.26 11.96 -4.33
C LEU A 168 -0.27 11.12 -5.50
N LYS A 169 -0.27 11.68 -6.71
CA LYS A 169 -0.73 10.97 -7.91
C LYS A 169 0.14 9.76 -8.23
N THR A 170 1.46 9.90 -8.17
CA THR A 170 2.42 8.84 -8.45
C THR A 170 2.27 7.72 -7.44
N ASP A 171 2.26 8.07 -6.16
CA ASP A 171 2.12 7.13 -5.06
C ASP A 171 0.80 6.33 -5.16
N LEU A 172 -0.33 7.01 -5.35
CA LEU A 172 -1.63 6.35 -5.54
C LEU A 172 -1.68 5.46 -6.78
N THR A 173 -0.98 5.82 -7.86
CA THR A 173 -0.90 5.01 -9.07
C THR A 173 -0.13 3.71 -8.80
N ASN A 174 1.00 3.82 -8.11
CA ASN A 174 1.81 2.67 -7.72
C ASN A 174 1.04 1.74 -6.78
N THR A 175 0.34 2.27 -5.77
CA THR A 175 -0.51 1.46 -4.88
C THR A 175 -1.63 0.77 -5.65
N ARG A 176 -2.28 1.49 -6.58
CA ARG A 176 -3.34 0.91 -7.42
C ARG A 176 -2.82 -0.24 -8.26
N GLU A 177 -1.62 -0.15 -8.82
CA GLU A 177 -1.01 -1.22 -9.61
C GLU A 177 -0.80 -2.49 -8.78
N ARG A 178 -0.32 -2.35 -7.53
CA ARG A 178 -0.18 -3.49 -6.61
C ARG A 178 -1.53 -4.16 -6.32
N VAL A 179 -2.56 -3.37 -6.06
CA VAL A 179 -3.93 -3.89 -5.85
C VAL A 179 -4.47 -4.58 -7.12
N LYS A 180 -4.16 -4.06 -8.30
CA LYS A 180 -4.53 -4.69 -9.57
C LYS A 180 -3.83 -6.04 -9.72
N ASN A 181 -2.54 -6.13 -9.43
CA ASN A 181 -1.79 -7.38 -9.50
C ASN A 181 -2.35 -8.44 -8.54
N ALA A 182 -2.75 -8.04 -7.33
CA ALA A 182 -3.45 -8.91 -6.39
C ALA A 182 -4.78 -9.44 -6.97
N ARG A 183 -5.58 -8.55 -7.60
CA ARG A 183 -6.83 -8.94 -8.26
C ARG A 183 -6.57 -9.96 -9.39
N ASP A 184 -5.57 -9.70 -10.23
CA ASP A 184 -5.25 -10.54 -11.38
C ASP A 184 -4.74 -11.92 -10.91
N ALA A 185 -3.95 -11.98 -9.84
CA ALA A 185 -3.51 -13.24 -9.24
C ALA A 185 -4.67 -14.06 -8.64
N VAL A 186 -5.61 -13.43 -7.94
CA VAL A 186 -6.82 -14.12 -7.43
C VAL A 186 -7.70 -14.61 -8.58
N HIS A 187 -7.83 -13.82 -9.65
CA HIS A 187 -8.55 -14.25 -10.84
C HIS A 187 -7.89 -15.48 -11.48
N GLN A 188 -6.57 -15.48 -11.61
CA GLN A 188 -5.84 -16.61 -12.14
C GLN A 188 -6.04 -17.87 -11.29
N ALA A 189 -6.01 -17.77 -9.96
CA ALA A 189 -6.31 -18.89 -9.08
C ALA A 189 -7.73 -19.46 -9.30
N ALA A 190 -8.71 -18.59 -9.55
CA ALA A 190 -10.08 -19.01 -9.87
C ALA A 190 -10.18 -19.71 -11.23
N VAL A 191 -9.48 -19.22 -12.25
CA VAL A 191 -9.41 -19.83 -13.58
C VAL A 191 -8.76 -21.20 -13.51
N THR A 192 -7.59 -21.30 -12.87
CA THR A 192 -6.88 -22.57 -12.70
C THR A 192 -7.72 -23.59 -11.93
N LEU A 193 -8.44 -23.17 -10.89
CA LEU A 193 -9.40 -24.06 -10.22
C LEU A 193 -10.49 -24.56 -11.17
N GLY A 194 -11.03 -23.68 -12.03
CA GLY A 194 -12.03 -24.06 -13.02
C GLY A 194 -11.53 -25.08 -14.05
N GLU A 195 -10.26 -25.00 -14.42
CA GLU A 195 -9.61 -25.93 -15.36
C GLU A 195 -9.23 -27.28 -14.72
N SER A 196 -9.02 -27.30 -13.39
CA SER A 196 -8.62 -28.50 -12.63
C SER A 196 -9.81 -29.29 -12.04
N LEU A 197 -11.03 -28.77 -12.11
CA LEU A 197 -12.27 -29.46 -11.71
C LEU A 197 -12.87 -30.22 -12.89
#